data_AF-A0A6P0Q152-F1
#
_entry.id   AF-A0A6P0Q152-F1
#
_cell.length_a   1.000
_cell.length_b   1.000
_cell.length_c   1.000
_cell.angle_alpha   90.00
_cell.angle_beta   90.00
_cell.angle_gamma   90.00
#
_symmetry.space_group_name_H-M   'P 1'
#
loop_
_entity.id
_entity.type
_entity.pdbx_description
1 polymer ?
#
loop_
_entity_poly.entity_id
_entity_poly.type
_entity_poly.pdbx_seq_one_letter_code
_entity_poly.pdbx_strand_id
1 'polypeptide(L)'
;GARTLAGNDNEWRYIPVRRLFNLIEESIQKATAFVVFESNNTITWLKVKSLIESYLEGLWRQGALAGSTPEQAFFVNIGLGKSMTAQDILEGRMIVEIGLAPVRPAEFIILKFSHKLQEA
;
A
#
# COMPACT_ATOMS: atom_id res chain seq x y z
N GLY A 1 -12.95 15.04 14.36
CA GLY A 1 -12.10 13.83 14.41
C GLY A 1 -12.04 13.18 13.04
N ALA A 2 -10.97 12.46 12.70
CA ALA A 2 -10.78 11.85 11.38
C ALA A 2 -11.00 10.33 11.38
N ARG A 3 -11.88 9.83 12.26
CA ARG A 3 -12.19 8.41 12.39
C ARG A 3 -13.33 7.99 11.46
N THR A 4 -13.28 6.75 10.97
CA THR A 4 -14.39 6.11 10.27
C THR A 4 -15.45 5.62 11.27
N LEU A 5 -16.56 5.04 10.78
CA LEU A 5 -17.54 4.35 11.63
C LEU A 5 -16.92 3.12 12.33
N ALA A 6 -15.86 2.54 11.77
CA ALA A 6 -15.07 1.49 12.39
C ALA A 6 -13.99 2.07 13.32
N GLY A 7 -14.38 3.00 14.20
CA GLY A 7 -13.44 3.79 15.00
C GLY A 7 -12.63 3.00 16.04
N ASN A 8 -13.03 1.77 16.37
CA ASN A 8 -12.31 0.85 17.25
C ASN A 8 -11.44 -0.16 16.50
N ASP A 9 -11.52 -0.19 15.19
CA ASP A 9 -10.68 -1.04 14.35
C ASP A 9 -9.21 -0.56 14.42
N ASN A 10 -8.25 -1.46 14.22
CA ASN A 10 -6.82 -1.11 14.23
C ASN A 10 -6.28 -0.76 12.84
N GLU A 11 -6.95 -1.20 11.78
CA GLU A 11 -6.57 -1.06 10.39
C GLU A 11 -7.32 0.11 9.73
N TRP A 12 -8.64 0.14 9.89
CA TRP A 12 -9.55 1.05 9.18
C TRP A 12 -10.07 2.20 10.03
N ARG A 13 -9.42 2.46 11.18
CA ARG A 13 -9.80 3.52 12.12
C ARG A 13 -9.92 4.89 11.47
N TYR A 14 -8.97 5.23 10.59
CA TYR A 14 -8.78 6.60 10.12
C TYR A 14 -9.23 6.77 8.67
N ILE A 15 -10.03 7.80 8.43
CA ILE A 15 -10.50 8.23 7.10
C ILE A 15 -9.34 8.39 6.10
N PRO A 16 -8.22 9.11 6.40
CA PRO A 16 -7.14 9.28 5.44
C PRO A 16 -6.52 7.95 5.00
N VAL A 17 -6.41 6.98 5.91
CA VAL A 17 -5.90 5.64 5.60
C VAL A 17 -6.84 4.94 4.60
N ARG A 18 -8.16 4.92 4.88
CA ARG A 18 -9.12 4.28 3.95
C ARG A 18 -9.18 4.96 2.59
N ARG A 19 -9.12 6.30 2.56
CA ARG A 19 -9.12 7.05 1.29
C ARG A 19 -7.87 6.79 0.46
N LEU A 20 -6.70 6.63 1.10
CA LEU A 20 -5.46 6.28 0.42
C LEU A 20 -5.57 4.91 -0.24
N PHE A 21 -6.07 3.91 0.48
CA PHE A 21 -6.28 2.56 -0.08
C PHE A 21 -7.25 2.58 -1.27
N ASN A 22 -8.40 3.26 -1.14
CA ASN A 22 -9.36 3.40 -2.24
C ASN A 22 -8.72 4.05 -3.48
N LEU A 23 -7.94 5.11 -3.30
CA LEU A 23 -7.25 5.80 -4.39
C LEU A 23 -6.26 4.87 -5.11
N ILE A 24 -5.44 4.15 -4.34
CA ILE A 24 -4.43 3.24 -4.88
C ILE A 24 -5.10 2.10 -5.65
N GLU A 25 -6.13 1.48 -5.07
CA GLU A 25 -6.89 0.39 -5.68
C GLU A 25 -7.51 0.81 -7.03
N GLU A 26 -8.22 1.94 -7.04
CA GLU A 26 -8.83 2.47 -8.27
C GLU A 26 -7.78 2.84 -9.32
N SER A 27 -6.66 3.44 -8.90
CA SER A 27 -5.59 3.87 -9.81
C SER A 27 -4.88 2.68 -10.46
N ILE A 28 -4.55 1.65 -9.66
CA ILE A 28 -3.92 0.42 -10.14
C ILE A 28 -4.87 -0.36 -11.05
N GLN A 29 -6.16 -0.45 -10.71
CA GLN A 29 -7.15 -1.12 -11.56
C GLN A 29 -7.24 -0.46 -12.94
N LYS A 30 -7.30 0.88 -12.99
CA LYS A 30 -7.30 1.62 -14.26
C LYS A 30 -6.02 1.41 -15.04
N ALA A 31 -4.86 1.47 -14.37
CA ALA A 31 -3.57 1.36 -15.02
C ALA A 31 -3.27 -0.06 -15.54
N THR A 32 -3.86 -1.10 -14.93
CA THR A 32 -3.68 -2.51 -15.33
C THR A 32 -4.78 -3.03 -16.26
N ALA A 33 -5.78 -2.22 -16.59
CA ALA A 33 -6.91 -2.62 -17.45
C ALA A 33 -6.49 -3.10 -18.85
N PHE A 34 -5.36 -2.62 -19.39
CA PHE A 34 -4.84 -3.06 -20.70
C PHE A 34 -4.40 -4.53 -20.71
N VAL A 35 -4.21 -5.13 -19.53
CA VAL A 35 -3.72 -6.52 -19.39
C VAL A 35 -4.85 -7.53 -19.56
N VAL A 36 -6.11 -7.07 -19.48
CA VAL A 36 -7.25 -7.95 -19.70
C VAL A 36 -7.18 -8.47 -21.15
N PHE A 37 -7.21 -9.80 -21.31
CA PHE A 37 -7.03 -10.54 -22.56
C PHE A 37 -5.60 -10.62 -23.13
N GLU A 38 -4.61 -10.10 -22.42
CA GLU A 38 -3.20 -10.37 -22.76
C GLU A 38 -2.82 -11.82 -22.42
N SER A 39 -1.70 -12.29 -23.00
CA SER A 39 -1.17 -13.61 -22.68
C SER A 39 -0.77 -13.69 -21.19
N ASN A 40 -1.32 -14.67 -20.46
CA ASN A 40 -1.02 -14.89 -19.03
C ASN A 40 0.35 -15.57 -18.84
N ASN A 41 1.43 -14.81 -19.06
CA ASN A 41 2.80 -15.30 -18.99
C ASN A 41 3.69 -14.38 -18.14
N THR A 42 4.91 -14.83 -17.85
CA THR A 42 5.88 -14.13 -17.02
C THR A 42 6.21 -12.71 -17.52
N ILE A 43 6.19 -12.46 -18.83
CA ILE A 43 6.49 -11.15 -19.40
C ILE A 43 5.39 -10.15 -19.01
N THR A 44 4.13 -10.56 -19.17
CA THR A 44 2.97 -9.77 -18.75
C THR A 44 3.02 -9.51 -17.25
N TRP A 45 3.34 -10.52 -16.44
CA TRP A 45 3.42 -10.38 -14.99
C TRP A 45 4.48 -9.36 -14.55
N LEU A 46 5.67 -9.42 -15.14
CA LEU A 46 6.75 -8.47 -14.85
C LEU A 46 6.34 -7.05 -15.24
N LYS A 47 5.68 -6.88 -16.39
CA LYS A 47 5.17 -5.57 -16.83
C LYS A 47 4.18 -4.98 -15.83
N VAL A 48 3.22 -5.79 -15.35
CA VAL A 48 2.25 -5.37 -14.33
C VAL A 48 2.96 -5.02 -13.02
N LYS A 49 3.87 -5.88 -12.57
CA LYS A 49 4.63 -5.67 -11.35
C LYS A 49 5.38 -4.34 -11.39
N SER A 50 6.18 -4.11 -12.42
CA SER A 50 6.98 -2.90 -12.57
C SER A 50 6.13 -1.63 -12.65
N LEU A 51 4.96 -1.71 -13.30
CA LEU A 51 4.02 -0.60 -13.34
C LEU A 51 3.50 -0.23 -11.94
N ILE A 52 3.10 -1.24 -11.16
CA ILE A 52 2.57 -1.03 -9.82
C ILE A 52 3.68 -0.53 -8.87
N GLU A 53 4.85 -1.16 -8.90
CA GLU A 53 5.99 -0.76 -8.07
C GLU A 53 6.41 0.69 -8.36
N SER A 54 6.47 1.09 -9.63
CA SER A 54 6.81 2.47 -10.00
C SER A 54 5.78 3.49 -9.48
N TYR A 55 4.49 3.16 -9.54
CA TYR A 55 3.43 4.01 -9.00
C TYR A 55 3.52 4.15 -7.47
N LEU A 56 3.70 3.02 -6.76
CA LEU A 56 3.80 3.01 -5.29
C LEU A 56 5.08 3.69 -4.80
N GLU A 57 6.19 3.55 -5.52
CA GLU A 57 7.43 4.27 -5.23
C GLU A 57 7.23 5.78 -5.35
N GLY A 58 6.48 6.24 -6.35
CA GLY A 58 6.08 7.64 -6.50
C GLY A 58 5.32 8.17 -5.28
N LEU A 59 4.35 7.39 -4.77
CA LEU A 59 3.60 7.74 -3.56
C LEU A 59 4.45 7.72 -2.30
N TRP A 60 5.37 6.75 -2.17
CA TRP A 60 6.31 6.69 -1.06
C TRP A 60 7.24 7.90 -1.03
N ARG A 61 7.80 8.31 -2.17
CA ARG A 61 8.63 9.52 -2.29
C ARG A 61 7.89 10.80 -1.92
N GLN A 62 6.57 10.83 -2.09
CA GLN A 62 5.70 11.93 -1.67
C GLN A 62 5.30 11.87 -0.18
N GLY A 63 5.74 10.84 0.56
CA GLY A 63 5.46 10.68 1.99
C GLY A 63 4.09 10.08 2.29
N ALA A 64 3.39 9.49 1.31
CA ALA A 64 2.09 8.86 1.55
C ALA A 64 2.20 7.51 2.27
N LEU A 65 3.33 6.82 2.10
CA LEU A 65 3.63 5.51 2.69
C LEU A 65 4.75 5.64 3.74
N ALA A 66 4.65 4.87 4.81
CA ALA A 66 5.58 4.84 5.93
C ALA A 66 6.70 3.82 5.70
N GLY A 67 7.94 4.20 5.98
CA GLY A 67 9.11 3.33 5.83
C GLY A 67 10.33 4.13 5.38
N SER A 68 11.52 3.78 5.86
CA SER A 68 12.76 4.45 5.43
C SER A 68 13.28 3.97 4.08
N THR A 69 12.80 2.81 3.61
CA THR A 69 13.06 2.26 2.28
C THR A 69 11.73 1.81 1.62
N PRO A 70 11.67 1.70 0.28
CA PRO A 70 10.47 1.23 -0.42
C PRO A 70 9.97 -0.13 0.08
N GLU A 71 10.89 -1.05 0.40
CA GLU A 71 10.58 -2.43 0.81
C GLU A 71 9.93 -2.50 2.19
N GLN A 72 10.14 -1.50 3.04
CA GLN A 72 9.42 -1.35 4.30
C GLN A 72 8.02 -0.74 4.11
N ALA A 73 7.84 0.02 3.02
CA ALA A 73 6.64 0.79 2.75
C ALA A 73 5.59 0.00 1.96
N PHE A 74 6.01 -0.85 1.04
CA PHE A 74 5.11 -1.69 0.26
C PHE A 74 5.79 -2.95 -0.28
N PHE A 75 4.98 -3.90 -0.73
CA PHE A 75 5.44 -5.04 -1.53
C PHE A 75 4.45 -5.35 -2.65
N VAL A 76 4.97 -5.92 -3.75
CA VAL A 76 4.17 -6.42 -4.87
C VAL A 76 4.63 -7.83 -5.24
N ASN A 77 3.76 -8.79 -5.00
CA ASN A 77 3.97 -10.19 -5.32
C ASN A 77 3.12 -10.59 -6.52
N ILE A 78 3.78 -11.10 -7.55
CA ILE A 78 3.15 -11.74 -8.69
C ILE A 78 4.00 -12.93 -9.15
N GLY A 79 3.36 -14.05 -9.45
CA GLY A 79 3.99 -15.18 -10.12
C GLY A 79 3.57 -16.54 -9.57
N LEU A 80 3.92 -17.59 -10.32
CA LEU A 80 3.69 -18.98 -9.94
C LEU A 80 4.47 -19.33 -8.66
N GLY A 81 3.78 -19.86 -7.67
CA GLY A 81 4.36 -20.19 -6.35
C GLY A 81 4.60 -18.98 -5.46
N LYS A 82 4.21 -17.77 -5.89
CA LYS A 82 4.22 -16.55 -5.06
C LYS A 82 2.80 -16.10 -4.74
N SER A 83 2.07 -15.65 -5.76
CA SER A 83 0.68 -15.18 -5.63
C SER A 83 -0.31 -16.10 -6.34
N MET A 84 0.17 -16.97 -7.24
CA MET A 84 -0.65 -17.83 -8.09
C MET A 84 -0.22 -19.28 -7.99
N THR A 85 -1.18 -20.19 -8.12
CA THR A 85 -0.96 -21.63 -8.35
C THR A 85 -0.99 -21.95 -9.84
N ALA A 86 -0.60 -23.17 -10.21
CA ALA A 86 -0.74 -23.64 -11.60
C ALA A 86 -2.21 -23.64 -12.05
N GLN A 87 -3.13 -23.97 -11.12
CA GLN A 87 -4.57 -23.98 -11.40
C GLN A 87 -5.10 -22.58 -11.70
N ASP A 88 -4.64 -21.56 -10.96
CA ASP A 88 -5.02 -20.16 -11.23
C ASP A 88 -4.67 -19.74 -12.66
N ILE A 89 -3.48 -20.12 -13.13
CA ILE A 89 -3.02 -19.78 -14.48
C ILE A 89 -3.86 -20.52 -15.54
N LEU A 90 -4.16 -21.81 -15.33
CA LEU A 90 -5.01 -22.59 -16.23
C LEU A 90 -6.44 -22.04 -16.30
N GLU A 91 -6.95 -21.51 -15.19
CA GLU A 91 -8.25 -20.84 -15.12
C GLU A 91 -8.20 -19.38 -15.62
N GLY A 92 -7.05 -18.91 -16.13
CA GLY A 92 -6.88 -17.57 -16.67
C GLY A 92 -6.85 -16.47 -15.61
N ARG A 93 -6.70 -16.80 -14.32
CA ARG A 93 -6.54 -15.83 -13.24
C ARG A 93 -5.11 -15.32 -13.19
N MET A 94 -4.98 -14.00 -13.08
CA MET A 94 -3.73 -13.32 -12.74
C MET A 94 -3.90 -12.62 -11.40
N ILE A 95 -3.30 -13.18 -10.34
CA ILE A 95 -3.45 -12.67 -8.98
C ILE A 95 -2.22 -11.85 -8.61
N VAL A 96 -2.44 -10.59 -8.23
CA VAL A 96 -1.39 -9.69 -7.74
C VAL A 96 -1.67 -9.40 -6.28
N GLU A 97 -0.71 -9.71 -5.42
CA GLU A 97 -0.80 -9.42 -3.99
C GLU A 97 0.02 -8.16 -3.69
N ILE A 98 -0.62 -7.18 -3.05
CA ILE A 98 -0.06 -5.85 -2.79
C ILE A 98 -0.27 -5.53 -1.31
N GLY A 99 0.81 -5.25 -0.60
CA GLY A 99 0.77 -4.74 0.77
C GLY A 99 1.32 -3.33 0.86
N LEU A 100 0.73 -2.51 1.73
CA LEU A 100 1.04 -1.08 1.87
C LEU A 100 1.10 -0.69 3.35
N ALA A 101 2.06 0.14 3.73
CA ALA A 101 2.16 0.75 5.05
C ALA A 101 1.74 2.23 4.99
N PRO A 102 0.49 2.59 5.32
CA PRO A 102 0.02 3.98 5.26
C PRO A 102 0.55 4.80 6.45
N VAL A 103 0.80 6.09 6.23
CA VAL A 103 1.11 7.03 7.34
C VAL A 103 -0.16 7.25 8.18
N ARG A 104 -0.03 7.07 9.50
CA ARG A 104 -1.13 7.30 10.46
C ARG A 104 -1.03 8.71 11.06
N PRO A 105 -2.16 9.42 11.24
CA PRO A 105 -2.15 10.75 11.85
C PRO A 105 -1.87 10.69 13.35
N ALA A 106 -1.24 11.74 13.89
CA ALA A 106 -1.13 11.94 15.33
C ALA A 106 -2.48 12.41 15.88
N GLU A 107 -3.16 11.56 16.66
CA GLU A 107 -4.47 11.89 17.23
C GLU A 107 -4.38 12.69 18.53
N PHE A 108 -3.32 12.48 19.32
CA PHE A 108 -3.13 13.12 20.62
C PHE A 108 -1.73 13.72 20.72
N ILE A 109 -1.64 14.92 21.31
CA ILE A 109 -0.38 15.57 21.65
C ILE A 109 -0.32 15.66 23.17
N ILE A 110 0.72 15.10 23.78
CA ILE A 110 0.95 15.14 25.23
C ILE A 110 2.15 16.05 25.49
N LEU A 111 1.90 17.21 26.08
CA LEU A 111 2.95 18.15 26.49
C LEU A 111 3.36 17.86 27.93
N LYS A 112 4.65 17.60 28.15
CA LYS A 112 5.23 17.36 29.47
C LYS A 112 6.09 18.55 29.86
N PHE A 113 5.79 19.16 31.00
CA PHE A 113 6.54 20.28 31.55
C PHE A 113 7.34 19.83 32.77
N SER A 114 8.58 20.31 32.88
CA SER A 114 9.41 20.18 34.07
C SER A 114 10.09 21.51 34.38
N HIS A 115 10.35 21.76 35.66
CA HIS A 115 11.09 22.93 36.12
C HIS A 115 12.58 22.62 36.10
N LYS A 116 13.38 23.45 35.40
CA LYS A 116 14.85 23.38 35.42
C LYS A 116 15.38 24.43 36.39
N LEU A 117 16.10 24.00 37.43
CA LEU A 117 16.79 24.91 38.34
C LEU A 117 18.02 25.52 37.67
N GLN A 118 18.34 26.77 38.01
CA GLN A 118 19.52 27.46 37.50
C GLN A 118 20.79 26.81 38.08
N GLU A 119 21.67 26.34 37.19
CA GLU A 119 23.00 25.85 37.57
C GLU A 119 23.89 27.08 37.86
N ALA A 120 24.56 27.06 39.01
CA ALA A 120 25.41 28.15 39.50
C ALA A 120 26.73 28.26 38.73
#